data_AF-A0A351SR58-F1
#
_entry.id   AF-A0A351SR58-F1
#
_cell.length_a   1.000
_cell.length_b   1.000
_cell.length_c   1.000
_cell.angle_alpha   90.00
_cell.angle_beta   90.00
_cell.angle_gamma   90.00
#
_symmetry.space_group_name_H-M   'P 1'
#
loop_
_entity.id
_entity.type
_entity.pdbx_description
1 polymer ?
#
loop_
_entity_poly.entity_id
_entity_poly.type
_entity_poly.pdbx_seq_one_letter_code
_entity_poly.pdbx_strand_id
1 'polypeptide(L)'
;MTYEIRNLDDLENSVSDLLRVNENIRKNADSMQYIIKQVKINWENEAGQDLASILQELEECANKIEGAIIPTVDKYVSVMNTLVQESRSTQSNTL
;
A
#
# COMPACT_ATOMS: atom_id res chain seq x y z
N MET A 1 5.79 13.03 9.64
CA MET A 1 6.28 13.28 8.27
C MET A 1 5.35 14.32 7.69
N THR A 2 5.84 15.52 7.41
CA THR A 2 5.01 16.65 6.93
C THR A 2 5.25 16.79 5.44
N TYR A 3 4.23 16.52 4.63
CA TYR A 3 4.29 16.66 3.16
C TYR A 3 3.98 18.11 2.79
N GLU A 4 4.95 19.01 2.94
CA GLU A 4 4.84 20.35 2.36
C GLU A 4 5.26 20.31 0.89
N ILE A 5 4.28 20.41 0.00
CA ILE A 5 4.52 20.57 -1.44
C ILE A 5 4.75 22.06 -1.69
N ARG A 6 6.00 22.47 -1.95
CA ARG A 6 6.35 23.88 -2.20
C ARG A 6 6.56 24.18 -3.69
N ASN A 7 6.81 23.16 -4.50
CA ASN A 7 6.96 23.25 -5.96
C ASN A 7 6.57 21.91 -6.63
N LEU A 8 6.56 21.89 -7.97
CA LEU A 8 6.19 20.71 -8.77
C LEU A 8 7.17 19.53 -8.60
N ASP A 9 8.45 19.79 -8.36
CA ASP A 9 9.44 18.74 -8.17
C ASP A 9 9.24 18.06 -6.79
N ASP A 10 8.89 18.82 -5.75
CA ASP A 10 8.51 18.28 -4.43
C ASP A 10 7.28 17.37 -4.54
N LEU A 11 6.33 17.74 -5.41
CA LEU A 11 5.13 16.96 -5.69
C LEU A 11 5.48 15.61 -6.32
N GLU A 12 6.31 15.61 -7.35
CA GLU A 12 6.76 14.40 -8.05
C GLU A 12 7.58 13.46 -7.15
N ASN A 13 8.45 14.04 -6.31
CA ASN A 13 9.21 13.29 -5.31
C ASN A 13 8.27 12.63 -4.29
N SER A 14 7.26 13.37 -3.80
CA SER A 14 6.26 12.81 -2.88
C SER A 14 5.46 11.67 -3.49
N VAL A 15 5.12 11.76 -4.79
CA VAL A 15 4.42 10.67 -5.50
C VAL A 15 5.31 9.43 -5.64
N SER A 16 6.58 9.63 -5.98
CA SER A 16 7.55 8.54 -6.09
C SER A 16 7.79 7.83 -4.75
N ASP A 17 7.86 8.58 -3.65
CA ASP A 17 7.97 8.01 -2.31
C ASP A 17 6.72 7.21 -1.92
N LEU A 18 5.52 7.72 -2.24
CA LEU A 18 4.26 7.02 -1.99
C LEU A 18 4.16 5.72 -2.80
N LEU A 19 4.57 5.72 -4.06
CA LEU A 19 4.67 4.51 -4.89
C LEU A 19 5.56 3.46 -4.23
N ARG A 20 6.77 3.85 -3.80
CA ARG A 20 7.70 2.94 -3.12
C ARG A 20 7.13 2.39 -1.83
N VAL A 21 6.48 3.24 -1.02
CA VAL A 21 5.80 2.78 0.20
C VAL A 21 4.68 1.80 -0.13
N ASN A 22 3.89 2.04 -1.18
CA ASN A 22 2.82 1.15 -1.58
C ASN A 22 3.34 -0.22 -2.06
N GLU A 23 4.43 -0.24 -2.83
CA GLU A 23 5.10 -1.49 -3.23
C GLU A 23 5.60 -2.29 -2.03
N ASN A 24 6.16 -1.62 -1.01
CA ASN A 24 6.58 -2.28 0.22
C ASN A 24 5.38 -2.84 1.00
N ILE A 25 4.27 -2.11 1.06
CA ILE A 25 3.03 -2.60 1.69
C ILE A 25 2.52 -3.85 0.96
N ARG A 26 2.50 -3.84 -0.39
CA ARG A 26 2.13 -5.02 -1.21
C ARG A 26 3.01 -6.23 -0.90
N LYS A 27 4.34 -6.07 -0.93
CA LYS A 27 5.28 -7.16 -0.60
C LYS A 27 5.08 -7.69 0.82
N ASN A 28 4.81 -6.82 1.78
CA ASN A 28 4.55 -7.22 3.16
C ASN A 28 3.23 -7.98 3.29
N ALA A 29 2.18 -7.56 2.59
CA ALA A 29 0.89 -8.27 2.56
C ALA A 29 1.05 -9.68 1.96
N ASP A 30 1.73 -9.80 0.83
CA ASP A 30 2.02 -11.10 0.19
C ASP A 30 2.82 -12.02 1.13
N SER A 31 3.82 -11.46 1.83
CA SER A 31 4.63 -12.18 2.80
C SER A 31 3.80 -12.65 4.00
N MET A 32 2.88 -11.81 4.50
CA MET A 32 1.95 -12.17 5.56
C MET A 32 1.03 -13.32 5.12
N GLN A 33 0.43 -13.25 3.92
CA GLN A 33 -0.40 -14.33 3.39
C GLN A 33 0.38 -15.65 3.30
N TYR A 34 1.62 -15.59 2.82
CA TYR A 34 2.48 -16.76 2.75
C TYR A 34 2.72 -17.37 4.14
N ILE A 35 3.05 -16.55 5.14
CA ILE A 35 3.28 -17.02 6.53
C ILE A 35 2.01 -17.63 7.11
N ILE A 36 0.85 -16.99 6.96
CA ILE A 36 -0.45 -17.51 7.42
C ILE A 36 -0.69 -18.90 6.82
N LYS A 37 -0.46 -19.07 5.51
CA LYS A 37 -0.61 -20.35 4.82
C LYS A 37 0.34 -21.42 5.36
N GLN A 38 1.61 -21.09 5.59
CA GLN A 38 2.59 -22.03 6.15
C GLN A 38 2.20 -22.45 7.58
N VAL A 39 1.72 -21.51 8.40
CA VAL A 39 1.26 -21.82 9.75
C VAL A 39 0.05 -22.76 9.68
N LYS A 40 -0.95 -22.48 8.83
CA LYS A 40 -2.12 -23.38 8.66
C LYS A 40 -1.72 -24.81 8.28
N ILE A 41 -0.84 -24.95 7.29
CA ILE A 41 -0.36 -26.27 6.81
C ILE A 41 0.35 -27.05 7.93
N ASN A 42 1.23 -26.38 8.69
CA ASN A 42 1.98 -27.04 9.75
C ASN A 42 1.11 -27.36 10.97
N TRP A 43 0.09 -26.54 11.24
CA TRP A 43 -0.72 -26.63 12.47
C TRP A 43 -1.96 -27.51 12.34
N GLU A 44 -2.49 -27.76 11.14
CA GLU A 44 -3.57 -28.75 10.95
C GLU A 44 -3.20 -30.17 11.43
N ASN A 45 -1.91 -30.44 11.68
CA ASN A 45 -1.39 -31.71 12.21
C ASN A 45 -1.33 -31.77 13.75
N GLU A 46 -1.46 -30.67 14.49
CA GLU A 46 -1.35 -30.63 15.95
C GLU A 46 -2.55 -29.90 16.58
N ALA A 47 -3.24 -30.54 17.54
CA ALA A 47 -4.48 -30.09 18.18
C ALA A 47 -4.54 -28.56 18.45
N GLY A 48 -5.19 -27.80 17.57
CA GLY A 48 -4.91 -26.36 17.38
C GLY A 48 -6.08 -25.40 17.58
N GLN A 49 -6.65 -25.32 18.79
CA GLN A 49 -7.65 -24.29 19.09
C GLN A 49 -7.05 -22.92 19.43
N ASP A 50 -5.83 -22.86 19.97
CA ASP A 50 -5.27 -21.60 20.51
C ASP A 50 -4.77 -20.61 19.44
N LEU A 51 -4.50 -21.08 18.22
CA LEU A 51 -3.97 -20.25 17.12
C LEU A 51 -5.01 -19.83 16.09
N ALA A 52 -6.23 -20.38 16.17
CA ALA A 52 -7.29 -20.09 15.21
C ALA A 52 -7.68 -18.61 15.21
N SER A 53 -7.78 -17.99 16.39
CA SER A 53 -8.12 -16.57 16.54
C SER A 53 -7.03 -15.66 15.97
N ILE A 54 -5.76 -15.94 16.27
CA ILE A 54 -4.62 -15.15 15.77
C ILE A 54 -4.52 -15.26 14.24
N LEU A 55 -4.70 -16.47 13.69
CA LEU A 55 -4.72 -16.67 12.24
C LEU A 55 -5.85 -15.90 11.58
N GLN A 56 -7.05 -15.90 12.19
CA GLN A 56 -8.17 -15.12 11.69
C GLN A 56 -7.88 -13.61 11.71
N GLU A 57 -7.32 -13.07 12.80
CA GLU A 57 -6.95 -11.65 12.89
C GLU A 57 -5.89 -11.26 11.85
N LEU A 58 -4.91 -12.15 11.59
CA LEU A 58 -3.89 -11.95 10.57
C LEU A 58 -4.51 -11.96 9.15
N GLU A 59 -5.47 -12.83 8.88
CA GLU A 59 -6.20 -12.85 7.61
C GLU A 59 -7.06 -11.60 7.42
N GLU A 60 -7.75 -11.15 8.45
CA GLU A 60 -8.49 -9.88 8.41
C GLU A 60 -7.57 -8.69 8.16
N CYS A 61 -6.37 -8.70 8.76
CA CYS A 61 -5.36 -7.67 8.52
C CYS A 61 -4.89 -7.68 7.05
N ALA A 62 -4.52 -8.84 6.52
CA ALA A 62 -4.12 -8.99 5.11
C ALA A 62 -5.23 -8.52 4.16
N ASN A 63 -6.48 -8.92 4.43
CA ASN A 63 -7.64 -8.51 3.64
C ASN A 63 -7.88 -6.99 3.68
N LYS A 64 -7.67 -6.32 4.83
CA LYS A 64 -7.78 -4.85 4.92
C LYS A 64 -6.67 -4.15 4.14
N ILE A 65 -5.46 -4.69 4.17
CA ILE A 65 -4.33 -4.14 3.40
C ILE A 65 -4.63 -4.22 1.91
N GLU A 66 -5.05 -5.38 1.42
CA GLU A 66 -5.34 -5.61 0.00
C GLU A 66 -6.63 -4.94 -0.48
N GLY A 67 -7.69 -4.99 0.31
CA GLY A 67 -9.01 -4.52 -0.08
C GLY A 67 -9.24 -3.03 0.12
N ALA A 68 -8.49 -2.36 0.99
CA ALA A 68 -8.72 -0.95 1.32
C ALA A 68 -7.46 -0.09 1.22
N ILE A 69 -6.36 -0.49 1.85
CA ILE A 69 -5.16 0.36 1.95
C ILE A 69 -4.49 0.51 0.58
N ILE A 70 -4.15 -0.59 -0.07
CA ILE A 70 -3.49 -0.59 -1.38
C ILE A 70 -4.30 0.20 -2.43
N PRO A 71 -5.62 -0.06 -2.62
CA PRO A 71 -6.44 0.70 -3.58
C PRO A 71 -6.51 2.20 -3.26
N THR A 72 -6.54 2.57 -1.98
CA THR A 72 -6.58 3.98 -1.57
C THR A 72 -5.29 4.69 -1.92
N VAL A 73 -4.14 4.07 -1.66
CA VAL A 73 -2.84 4.64 -2.00
C VAL A 73 -2.67 4.73 -3.53
N ASP A 74 -3.09 3.70 -4.27
CA ASP A 74 -3.07 3.74 -5.75
C ASP A 74 -3.91 4.89 -6.31
N LYS A 75 -5.12 5.10 -5.75
CA LYS A 75 -5.99 6.21 -6.15
C LYS A 75 -5.36 7.56 -5.84
N TYR A 76 -4.72 7.70 -4.67
CA TYR A 76 -4.00 8.92 -4.31
C TYR A 76 -2.87 9.20 -5.31
N VAL A 77 -2.03 8.21 -5.61
CA VAL A 77 -0.96 8.33 -6.62
C VAL A 77 -1.51 8.75 -7.98
N SER A 78 -2.62 8.15 -8.43
CA SER A 78 -3.26 8.52 -9.69
C SER A 78 -3.68 9.98 -9.73
N VAL A 79 -4.36 10.46 -8.68
CA VAL A 79 -4.82 11.86 -8.61
C VAL A 79 -3.64 12.83 -8.63
N MET A 80 -2.58 12.49 -7.91
CA MET A 80 -1.38 13.34 -7.84
C MET A 80 -0.64 13.39 -9.18
N ASN A 81 -0.53 12.26 -9.89
CA ASN A 81 0.02 12.24 -11.24
C ASN A 81 -0.79 13.12 -12.21
N THR A 82 -2.12 13.09 -12.13
CA THR A 82 -2.98 13.98 -12.93
C THR A 82 -2.70 15.45 -12.59
N LEU A 83 -2.64 15.81 -11.31
CA LEU A 83 -2.33 17.17 -10.86
C LEU A 83 -0.96 17.66 -11.36
N VAL A 84 0.07 16.82 -11.29
CA VAL A 84 1.41 17.14 -11.83
C VAL A 84 1.33 17.41 -13.34
N GLN A 85 0.66 16.54 -14.09
CA GLN A 85 0.54 16.68 -15.54
C GLN A 85 -0.19 17.97 -15.93
N GLU A 86 -1.36 18.22 -15.34
CA GLU A 86 -2.14 19.44 -15.60
C GLU A 86 -1.36 20.71 -15.24
N SER A 87 -0.64 20.70 -14.12
CA SER A 87 0.19 21.81 -13.68
C SER A 87 1.34 22.08 -14.65
N ARG A 88 2.03 21.04 -15.14
CA ARG A 88 3.09 21.17 -16.16
C ARG A 88 2.51 21.71 -17.47
N SER A 89 1.38 21.18 -17.94
CA SER A 89 0.73 21.66 -19.17
C SER A 89 0.33 23.13 -19.08
N THR A 90 -0.18 23.57 -17.92
CA THR A 90 -0.53 24.97 -17.68
C THR A 90 0.71 25.86 -17.69
N GLN A 91 1.80 25.43 -17.04
CA GLN A 91 3.05 26.17 -17.03
C GLN A 91 3.63 26.33 -18.43
N SER A 92 3.60 25.29 -19.26
CA SER A 92 4.08 25.34 -20.64
C SER A 92 3.23 26.20 -21.57
N ASN A 93 1.92 26.35 -21.31
CA ASN A 93 1.02 27.19 -22.10
C ASN A 93 1.06 28.68 -21.68
N THR A 94 1.68 28.99 -20.54
CA THR A 94 1.77 30.36 -19.99
C THR A 94 3.12 31.02 -20.30
N LEU A 95 4.08 30.27 -20.87
CA LEU A 95 5.38 30.71 -21.36
C LEU A 95 5.37 30.85 -22.89
#